data_AF-A0A7X5IDT3-F1
#
_entry.id   AF-A0A7X5IDT3-F1
#
_cell.length_a   1.000
_cell.length_b   1.000
_cell.length_c   1.000
_cell.angle_alpha   90.00
_cell.angle_beta   90.00
_cell.angle_gamma   90.00
#
_symmetry.space_group_name_H-M   'P 1'
#
loop_
_entity.id
_entity.type
_entity.pdbx_description
1 polymer ?
#
loop_
_entity_poly.entity_id
_entity_poly.type
_entity_poly.pdbx_seq_one_letter_code
_entity_poly.pdbx_strand_id
1 'polypeptide(L)'
;MQKYYSVVTDIGEELLAKAVQQNKKLNIVSLAAGDGNGAYYRPTSDMTALKKECWRGDIKSYEIDSISKNVIKVSGVIPSDVGRFVLRELALFDDNDNMIVVSNAPDLLKAVLAEGALTEAVVYMRVAFSNTDVVNIQVNSSVVYATMQELDAHKNDENAHKELFSQKVDKTNFTGENIGTMLEKVGWQSGSDMTEVLDTKANKDLSNVTKSDFDNKLMINNNIILGNDKLEHIITGENNIGIGKNVLKNINYASDNIAIGYFSLEQNISGSRNIAIGHNTLKCNEVGLGNISIGDSSLAKNTDGNSNVAIGASALAYNTTGTNNVAIGHGALGAVETHSNCVGIGANASVTGSNQMQLGNTLITVYTQNAIQTRSDYRDKLDIQNTTLGLEFIKKLIPRQYRMNSREAYFEIGQKRDFSAQNDGSKAGKRFHQGFIAQEVKTVLDEMGIDFAGYQDHKINDGEDVLSLGYTEFIAPIVKAIQEQQQMIEMLEQKINKLQQKINAEV
;
A
#
# COMPACT_ATOMS: atom_id res chain seq x y z
N MET A 1 -38.25 -71.70 -6.80
CA MET A 1 -38.48 -70.35 -7.36
C MET A 1 -37.52 -69.38 -6.69
N GLN A 2 -36.83 -68.54 -7.46
CA GLN A 2 -36.00 -67.48 -6.88
C GLN A 2 -36.90 -66.49 -6.12
N LYS A 3 -36.48 -66.11 -4.90
CA LYS A 3 -37.22 -65.19 -4.02
C LYS A 3 -37.25 -63.76 -4.56
N TYR A 4 -36.23 -63.38 -5.33
CA TYR A 4 -36.08 -62.09 -5.98
C TYR A 4 -35.74 -62.31 -7.45
N TYR A 5 -36.46 -61.64 -8.35
CA TYR A 5 -36.31 -61.78 -9.80
C TYR A 5 -36.72 -60.49 -10.52
N SER A 6 -36.22 -60.33 -11.74
CA SER A 6 -36.56 -59.24 -12.65
C SER A 6 -37.48 -59.75 -13.77
N VAL A 7 -38.33 -58.89 -14.29
CA VAL A 7 -39.20 -59.12 -15.45
C VAL A 7 -39.02 -57.96 -16.42
N VAL A 8 -38.82 -58.28 -17.70
CA VAL A 8 -38.88 -57.29 -18.78
C VAL A 8 -40.36 -56.98 -19.02
N THR A 9 -40.71 -55.70 -19.04
CA THR A 9 -42.11 -55.27 -19.22
C THR A 9 -42.56 -55.49 -20.67
N ASP A 10 -43.87 -55.50 -20.91
CA ASP A 10 -44.45 -55.62 -22.26
C ASP A 10 -43.97 -54.46 -23.16
N ILE A 11 -43.83 -53.26 -22.58
CA ILE A 11 -43.25 -52.08 -23.24
C ILE A 11 -41.77 -52.32 -23.56
N GLY A 12 -41.02 -52.89 -22.60
CA GLY A 12 -39.61 -53.22 -22.78
C GLY A 12 -39.39 -54.20 -23.92
N GLU A 13 -40.16 -55.28 -24.00
CA GLU A 13 -40.12 -56.25 -25.11
C GLU A 13 -40.47 -55.59 -26.46
N GLU A 14 -41.50 -54.72 -26.50
CA GLU A 14 -41.87 -54.01 -27.73
C GLU A 14 -40.73 -53.09 -28.22
N LEU A 15 -40.11 -52.35 -27.30
CA LEU A 15 -39.01 -51.44 -27.62
C LEU A 15 -37.74 -52.18 -28.01
N LEU A 16 -37.44 -53.31 -27.36
CA LEU A 16 -36.33 -54.19 -27.75
C LEU A 16 -36.56 -54.75 -29.16
N ALA A 17 -37.78 -55.18 -29.49
CA ALA A 17 -38.11 -55.65 -30.83
C ALA A 17 -37.99 -54.54 -31.89
N LYS A 18 -38.44 -53.31 -31.59
CA LYS A 18 -38.27 -52.14 -32.49
C LYS A 18 -36.80 -51.78 -32.69
N ALA A 19 -35.99 -51.85 -31.64
CA ALA A 19 -34.56 -51.57 -31.69
C ALA A 19 -33.85 -52.54 -32.67
N VAL A 20 -34.20 -53.83 -32.63
CA VAL A 20 -33.71 -54.83 -33.59
C VAL A 20 -34.13 -54.48 -35.03
N GLN A 21 -35.41 -54.15 -35.26
CA GLN A 21 -35.91 -53.83 -36.60
C GLN A 21 -35.27 -52.58 -37.21
N GLN A 22 -34.95 -51.58 -36.39
CA GLN A 22 -34.39 -50.31 -36.83
C GLN A 22 -32.86 -50.28 -36.83
N ASN A 23 -32.20 -51.39 -36.47
CA ASN A 23 -30.76 -51.47 -36.25
C ASN A 23 -30.24 -50.36 -35.31
N LYS A 24 -31.01 -50.08 -34.25
CA LYS A 24 -30.68 -49.12 -33.18
C LYS A 24 -30.55 -49.86 -31.86
N LYS A 25 -29.87 -49.25 -30.89
CA LYS A 25 -29.82 -49.77 -29.51
C LYS A 25 -30.85 -49.03 -28.65
N LEU A 26 -31.51 -49.76 -27.75
CA LEU A 26 -32.37 -49.18 -26.72
C LEU A 26 -31.49 -48.62 -25.61
N ASN A 27 -31.55 -47.29 -25.39
CA ASN A 27 -30.80 -46.63 -24.34
C ASN A 27 -31.51 -46.82 -23.00
N ILE A 28 -30.86 -47.43 -22.02
CA ILE A 28 -31.32 -47.46 -20.64
C ILE A 28 -30.46 -46.45 -19.87
N VAL A 29 -31.11 -45.45 -19.26
CA VAL A 29 -30.42 -44.27 -18.73
C VAL A 29 -30.57 -44.12 -17.21
N SER A 30 -31.66 -44.62 -16.63
CA SER A 30 -31.93 -44.43 -15.20
C SER A 30 -32.40 -45.70 -14.49
N LEU A 31 -32.11 -45.74 -13.19
CA LEU A 31 -32.53 -46.78 -12.26
C LEU A 31 -33.38 -46.14 -11.16
N ALA A 32 -34.55 -46.70 -10.91
CA ALA A 32 -35.46 -46.27 -9.86
C ALA A 32 -35.58 -47.32 -8.75
N ALA A 33 -35.89 -46.84 -7.55
CA ALA A 33 -36.11 -47.62 -6.35
C ALA A 33 -37.41 -47.19 -5.68
N GLY A 34 -38.16 -48.16 -5.16
CA GLY A 34 -39.44 -47.91 -4.50
C GLY A 34 -39.68 -48.82 -3.29
N ASP A 35 -40.76 -48.53 -2.57
CA ASP A 35 -41.14 -49.22 -1.33
C ASP A 35 -42.31 -50.22 -1.48
N GLY A 36 -42.80 -50.40 -2.71
CA GLY A 36 -43.91 -51.31 -3.01
C GLY A 36 -45.25 -50.84 -2.47
N ASN A 37 -45.40 -49.54 -2.16
CA ASN A 37 -46.53 -48.98 -1.43
C ASN A 37 -46.73 -49.64 -0.04
N GLY A 38 -45.62 -49.98 0.62
CA GLY A 38 -45.60 -50.58 1.95
C GLY A 38 -45.73 -52.11 2.00
N ALA A 39 -45.95 -52.79 0.86
CA ALA A 39 -46.12 -54.24 0.80
C ALA A 39 -45.30 -54.90 -0.30
N TYR A 40 -44.97 -56.18 -0.10
CA TYR A 40 -44.35 -56.99 -1.14
C TYR A 40 -45.35 -57.35 -2.23
N TYR A 41 -44.94 -57.22 -3.49
CA TYR A 41 -45.67 -57.73 -4.64
C TYR A 41 -44.74 -58.51 -5.57
N ARG A 42 -45.35 -59.30 -6.46
CA ARG A 42 -44.65 -60.03 -7.51
C ARG A 42 -44.68 -59.17 -8.78
N PRO A 43 -43.52 -58.77 -9.34
CA PRO A 43 -43.49 -58.03 -10.59
C PRO A 43 -44.14 -58.84 -11.72
N THR A 44 -44.93 -58.15 -12.53
CA THR A 44 -45.62 -58.65 -13.73
C THR A 44 -45.20 -57.83 -14.95
N SER A 45 -45.29 -58.39 -16.16
CA SER A 45 -44.80 -57.73 -17.38
C SER A 45 -45.68 -56.55 -17.83
N ASP A 46 -46.95 -56.50 -17.42
CA ASP A 46 -47.92 -55.44 -17.73
C ASP A 46 -47.67 -54.13 -16.95
N MET A 47 -46.69 -54.11 -16.05
CA MET A 47 -46.38 -52.93 -15.26
C MET A 47 -45.74 -51.83 -16.10
N THR A 48 -46.24 -50.60 -15.94
CA THR A 48 -45.73 -49.40 -16.61
C THR A 48 -45.02 -48.42 -15.66
N ALA A 49 -45.18 -48.60 -14.35
CA ALA A 49 -44.49 -47.84 -13.30
C ALA A 49 -44.32 -48.69 -12.03
N LEU A 50 -43.39 -48.27 -11.16
CA LEU A 50 -43.26 -48.80 -9.79
C LEU A 50 -44.54 -48.51 -8.98
N LYS A 51 -44.88 -49.38 -8.01
CA LYS A 51 -46.06 -49.17 -7.15
C LYS A 51 -45.93 -47.90 -6.32
N LYS A 52 -44.71 -47.58 -5.85
CA LYS A 52 -44.38 -46.30 -5.26
C LYS A 52 -42.89 -46.02 -5.38
N GLU A 53 -42.54 -45.27 -6.42
CA GLU A 53 -41.20 -44.75 -6.61
C GLU A 53 -40.81 -43.80 -5.47
N CYS A 54 -39.67 -44.07 -4.85
CA CYS A 54 -39.11 -43.29 -3.74
C CYS A 54 -37.80 -42.60 -4.15
N TRP A 55 -37.14 -43.10 -5.19
CA TRP A 55 -35.92 -42.53 -5.73
C TRP A 55 -35.73 -42.94 -7.19
N ARG A 56 -35.12 -42.04 -7.97
CA ARG A 56 -34.61 -42.32 -9.31
C ARG A 56 -33.32 -41.55 -9.53
N GLY A 57 -32.38 -42.18 -10.22
CA GLY A 57 -31.14 -41.53 -10.62
C GLY A 57 -30.43 -42.23 -11.76
N ASP A 58 -29.32 -41.63 -12.19
CA ASP A 58 -28.50 -42.17 -13.26
C ASP A 58 -27.85 -43.51 -12.88
N ILE A 59 -27.66 -44.36 -13.89
CA ILE A 59 -26.95 -45.63 -13.71
C ILE A 59 -25.47 -45.35 -13.41
N LYS A 60 -24.93 -46.04 -12.39
CA LYS A 60 -23.56 -45.86 -11.90
C LYS A 60 -22.56 -46.82 -12.52
N SER A 61 -22.95 -48.07 -12.69
CA SER A 61 -22.17 -49.04 -13.44
C SER A 61 -23.07 -50.14 -13.96
N TYR A 62 -22.59 -50.86 -14.97
CA TYR A 62 -23.17 -52.13 -15.36
C TYR A 62 -22.07 -53.14 -15.65
N GLU A 63 -22.41 -54.42 -15.52
CA GLU A 63 -21.54 -55.54 -15.79
C GLU A 63 -22.34 -56.61 -16.52
N ILE A 64 -21.80 -57.16 -17.61
CA ILE A 64 -22.34 -58.35 -18.26
C ILE A 64 -21.77 -59.57 -17.54
N ASP A 65 -22.63 -60.48 -17.09
CA ASP A 65 -22.21 -61.66 -16.35
C ASP A 65 -21.28 -62.53 -17.21
N SER A 66 -20.09 -62.85 -16.67
CA SER A 66 -19.03 -63.56 -17.39
C SER A 66 -19.39 -65.01 -17.74
N ILE A 67 -20.35 -65.60 -17.02
CA ILE A 67 -20.86 -66.96 -17.26
C ILE A 67 -22.08 -66.90 -18.17
N SER A 68 -23.00 -65.98 -17.90
CA SER A 68 -24.25 -65.80 -18.65
C SER A 68 -24.25 -64.47 -19.39
N LYS A 69 -23.70 -64.45 -20.62
CA LYS A 69 -23.58 -63.23 -21.42
C LYS A 69 -24.90 -62.50 -21.70
N ASN A 70 -26.03 -63.16 -21.47
CA ASN A 70 -27.37 -62.60 -21.61
C ASN A 70 -27.90 -61.90 -20.34
N VAL A 71 -27.14 -61.92 -19.23
CA VAL A 71 -27.50 -61.29 -17.96
C VAL A 71 -26.66 -60.03 -17.76
N ILE A 72 -27.35 -58.92 -17.48
CA ILE A 72 -26.73 -57.65 -17.14
C ILE A 72 -27.03 -57.30 -15.69
N LYS A 73 -25.99 -56.97 -14.93
CA LYS A 73 -26.07 -56.43 -13.58
C LYS A 73 -25.90 -54.91 -13.64
N VAL A 74 -26.93 -54.17 -13.28
CA VAL A 74 -26.94 -52.71 -13.27
C VAL A 74 -26.90 -52.21 -11.81
N SER A 75 -26.10 -51.18 -11.54
CA SER A 75 -26.01 -50.56 -10.22
C SER A 75 -26.44 -49.09 -10.21
N GLY A 76 -27.07 -48.69 -9.10
CA GLY A 76 -27.43 -47.30 -8.79
C GLY A 76 -27.04 -46.96 -7.36
N VAL A 77 -26.79 -45.68 -7.09
CA VAL A 77 -26.45 -45.20 -5.75
C VAL A 77 -27.54 -44.26 -5.28
N ILE A 78 -28.25 -44.67 -4.23
CA ILE A 78 -29.23 -43.84 -3.54
C ILE A 78 -28.46 -42.93 -2.57
N PRO A 79 -28.43 -41.60 -2.80
CA PRO A 79 -27.63 -40.68 -2.00
C PRO A 79 -28.10 -40.59 -0.54
N SER A 80 -27.29 -40.00 0.33
CA SER A 80 -27.56 -39.93 1.78
C SER A 80 -28.73 -39.02 2.17
N ASP A 81 -29.11 -38.06 1.32
CA ASP A 81 -30.23 -37.13 1.52
C ASP A 81 -31.60 -37.73 1.13
N VAL A 82 -31.61 -38.86 0.40
CA VAL A 82 -32.83 -39.59 0.04
C VAL A 82 -33.00 -40.85 0.90
N GLY A 83 -34.16 -41.02 1.53
CA GLY A 83 -34.47 -42.16 2.41
C GLY A 83 -35.86 -42.05 3.05
N ARG A 84 -36.05 -42.65 4.24
CA ARG A 84 -37.34 -42.88 4.90
C ARG A 84 -38.25 -43.85 4.17
N PHE A 85 -37.67 -44.86 3.53
CA PHE A 85 -38.41 -45.95 2.89
C PHE A 85 -37.68 -47.28 3.03
N VAL A 86 -38.44 -48.37 2.89
CA VAL A 86 -37.89 -49.73 2.83
C VAL A 86 -37.83 -50.12 1.36
N LEU A 87 -36.64 -50.34 0.83
CA LEU A 87 -36.45 -50.77 -0.56
C LEU A 87 -37.12 -52.13 -0.79
N ARG A 88 -38.02 -52.20 -1.78
CA ARG A 88 -38.72 -53.45 -2.16
C ARG A 88 -38.85 -53.66 -3.65
N GLU A 89 -38.72 -52.61 -4.44
CA GLU A 89 -38.84 -52.66 -5.89
C GLU A 89 -37.73 -51.83 -6.54
N LEU A 90 -37.26 -52.30 -7.69
CA LEU A 90 -36.32 -51.58 -8.55
C LEU A 90 -36.85 -51.61 -9.98
N ALA A 91 -36.59 -50.56 -10.75
CA ALA A 91 -36.93 -50.48 -12.16
C ALA A 91 -35.81 -49.83 -13.00
N LEU A 92 -35.74 -50.18 -14.28
CA LEU A 92 -34.87 -49.56 -15.27
C LEU A 92 -35.70 -48.84 -16.33
N PHE A 93 -35.27 -47.64 -16.71
CA PHE A 93 -36.00 -46.79 -17.65
C PHE A 93 -35.13 -46.36 -18.83
N ASP A 94 -35.78 -46.17 -19.98
CA ASP A 94 -35.17 -45.60 -21.17
C ASP A 94 -35.11 -44.06 -21.15
N ASP A 95 -34.58 -43.47 -22.22
CA ASP A 95 -34.48 -42.03 -22.43
C ASP A 95 -35.83 -41.31 -22.62
N ASN A 96 -36.92 -42.06 -22.82
CA ASN A 96 -38.28 -41.56 -22.96
C ASN A 96 -39.15 -41.87 -21.73
N ASP A 97 -38.53 -42.26 -20.61
CA ASP A 97 -39.18 -42.61 -19.34
C ASP A 97 -40.10 -43.84 -19.41
N ASN A 98 -39.86 -44.74 -20.36
CA ASN A 98 -40.53 -46.04 -20.42
C ASN A 98 -39.85 -47.03 -19.46
N MET A 99 -40.64 -47.69 -18.60
CA MET A 99 -40.13 -48.73 -17.72
C MET A 99 -39.83 -50.00 -18.53
N ILE A 100 -38.55 -50.36 -18.66
CA ILE A 100 -38.10 -51.50 -19.47
C ILE A 100 -38.06 -52.77 -18.63
N VAL A 101 -37.65 -52.66 -17.36
CA VAL A 101 -37.47 -53.80 -16.46
C VAL A 101 -37.98 -53.42 -15.08
N VAL A 102 -38.66 -54.35 -14.42
CA VAL A 102 -39.06 -54.24 -13.02
C VAL A 102 -38.58 -55.45 -12.23
N SER A 103 -38.14 -55.26 -11.00
CA SER A 103 -37.73 -56.35 -10.11
C SER A 103 -38.17 -56.11 -8.67
N ASN A 104 -38.34 -57.20 -7.92
CA ASN A 104 -38.49 -57.12 -6.47
C ASN A 104 -37.12 -57.23 -5.78
N ALA A 105 -36.98 -56.53 -4.64
CA ALA A 105 -35.74 -56.42 -3.88
C ALA A 105 -35.93 -56.88 -2.41
N PRO A 106 -34.87 -57.35 -1.74
CA PRO A 106 -34.91 -57.62 -0.30
C PRO A 106 -35.15 -56.34 0.52
N ASP A 107 -35.91 -56.46 1.61
CA ASP A 107 -36.22 -55.36 2.52
C ASP A 107 -34.92 -54.74 3.03
N LEU A 108 -34.65 -53.50 2.63
CA LEU A 108 -33.52 -52.72 3.09
C LEU A 108 -34.01 -51.34 3.54
N LEU A 109 -33.88 -51.04 4.83
CA LEU A 109 -34.26 -49.74 5.37
C LEU A 109 -33.23 -48.68 4.94
N LYS A 110 -33.67 -47.68 4.18
CA LYS A 110 -32.85 -46.51 3.82
C LYS A 110 -33.14 -45.34 4.76
N ALA A 111 -32.23 -45.05 5.68
CA ALA A 111 -32.29 -43.91 6.59
C ALA A 111 -31.83 -42.60 5.90
N VAL A 112 -32.16 -41.45 6.51
CA VAL A 112 -31.77 -40.09 6.07
C VAL A 112 -30.86 -39.42 7.11
N LEU A 113 -29.99 -38.51 6.67
CA LEU A 113 -29.06 -37.71 7.47
C LEU A 113 -29.64 -37.11 8.78
N ALA A 114 -30.92 -36.73 8.79
CA ALA A 114 -31.61 -36.17 9.96
C ALA A 114 -31.73 -37.14 11.15
N GLU A 115 -31.47 -38.44 10.94
CA GLU A 115 -31.52 -39.49 11.96
C GLU A 115 -30.10 -39.93 12.40
N GLY A 116 -29.05 -39.18 12.04
CA GLY A 116 -27.68 -39.37 12.52
C GLY A 116 -26.87 -40.45 11.79
N ALA A 117 -27.32 -40.93 10.62
CA ALA A 117 -26.65 -41.95 9.83
C ALA A 117 -26.24 -41.42 8.44
N LEU A 118 -24.93 -41.44 8.14
CA LEU A 118 -24.38 -41.27 6.78
C LEU A 118 -24.43 -42.63 6.07
N THR A 119 -25.59 -42.99 5.50
CA THR A 119 -25.74 -44.23 4.72
C THR A 119 -26.14 -43.92 3.29
N GLU A 120 -25.16 -43.99 2.39
CA GLU A 120 -25.37 -44.17 0.96
C GLU A 120 -25.69 -45.65 0.71
N ALA A 121 -26.66 -45.94 -0.17
CA ALA A 121 -27.02 -47.32 -0.48
C ALA A 121 -26.76 -47.62 -1.95
N VAL A 122 -25.89 -48.60 -2.22
CA VAL A 122 -25.66 -49.13 -3.56
C VAL A 122 -26.66 -50.24 -3.81
N VAL A 123 -27.53 -50.06 -4.80
CA VAL A 123 -28.52 -51.06 -5.21
C VAL A 123 -28.09 -51.74 -6.50
N TYR A 124 -28.37 -53.04 -6.61
CA TYR A 124 -28.04 -53.85 -7.77
C TYR A 124 -29.32 -54.50 -8.33
N MET A 125 -29.55 -54.34 -9.62
CA MET A 125 -30.55 -55.11 -10.36
C MET A 125 -29.83 -56.07 -11.32
N ARG A 126 -30.26 -57.32 -11.38
CA ARG A 126 -29.85 -58.27 -12.43
C ARG A 126 -31.03 -58.52 -13.35
N VAL A 127 -30.81 -58.43 -14.65
CA VAL A 127 -31.81 -58.71 -15.66
C VAL A 127 -31.24 -59.58 -16.77
N ALA A 128 -32.01 -60.55 -17.22
CA ALA A 128 -31.70 -61.34 -18.41
C ALA A 128 -32.44 -60.74 -19.62
N PHE A 129 -31.70 -60.38 -20.66
CA PHE A 129 -32.25 -59.99 -21.96
C PHE A 129 -32.09 -61.15 -22.96
N SER A 130 -32.96 -61.23 -23.96
CA SER A 130 -32.84 -62.21 -25.05
C SER A 130 -31.61 -61.94 -25.93
N ASN A 131 -31.27 -60.67 -26.14
CA ASN A 131 -30.05 -60.22 -26.79
C ASN A 131 -29.53 -58.92 -26.14
N THR A 132 -28.34 -58.98 -25.56
CA THR A 132 -27.70 -57.83 -24.88
C THR A 132 -27.10 -56.81 -25.86
N ASP A 133 -26.84 -57.19 -27.11
CA ASP A 133 -26.28 -56.29 -28.13
C ASP A 133 -27.25 -55.16 -28.52
N VAL A 134 -28.54 -55.38 -28.27
CA VAL A 134 -29.65 -54.45 -28.56
C VAL A 134 -29.80 -53.39 -27.47
N VAL A 135 -29.16 -53.57 -26.32
CA VAL A 135 -29.26 -52.65 -25.17
C VAL A 135 -27.99 -51.81 -25.09
N ASN A 136 -28.15 -50.51 -24.87
CA ASN A 136 -27.07 -49.58 -24.54
C ASN A 136 -27.34 -49.00 -23.14
N ILE A 137 -26.48 -49.29 -22.17
CA ILE A 137 -26.61 -48.75 -20.82
C ILE A 137 -25.76 -47.48 -20.72
N GLN A 138 -26.41 -46.34 -20.52
CA GLN A 138 -25.74 -45.05 -20.38
C GLN A 138 -25.38 -44.80 -18.92
N VAL A 139 -24.08 -44.79 -18.63
CA VAL A 139 -23.55 -44.46 -17.30
C VAL A 139 -23.28 -42.97 -17.25
N ASN A 140 -23.94 -42.25 -16.34
CA ASN A 140 -23.65 -40.86 -16.05
C ASN A 140 -23.33 -40.72 -14.56
N SER A 141 -22.08 -40.37 -14.22
CA SER A 141 -21.71 -40.23 -12.82
C SER A 141 -20.68 -39.14 -12.54
N SER A 142 -21.07 -38.22 -11.66
CA SER A 142 -20.18 -37.27 -10.98
C SER A 142 -19.44 -37.90 -9.78
N VAL A 143 -19.81 -39.11 -9.34
CA VAL A 143 -19.21 -39.81 -8.18
C VAL A 143 -18.95 -41.28 -8.53
N VAL A 144 -17.68 -41.70 -8.58
CA VAL A 144 -17.29 -43.07 -8.93
C VAL A 144 -16.94 -43.83 -7.65
N TYR A 145 -17.62 -44.95 -7.37
CA TYR A 145 -17.24 -45.87 -6.31
C TYR A 145 -16.42 -47.01 -6.90
N ALA A 146 -15.22 -47.25 -6.38
CA ALA A 146 -14.42 -48.42 -6.72
C ALA A 146 -14.95 -49.65 -5.97
N THR A 147 -15.12 -50.76 -6.67
CA THR A 147 -15.43 -52.06 -6.06
C THR A 147 -14.23 -52.57 -5.25
N MET A 148 -14.48 -53.44 -4.26
CA MET A 148 -13.40 -54.09 -3.48
C MET A 148 -12.41 -54.85 -4.39
N GLN A 149 -12.91 -55.43 -5.48
CA GLN A 149 -12.10 -56.13 -6.47
C GLN A 149 -11.18 -55.17 -7.26
N GLU A 150 -11.65 -53.96 -7.57
CA GLU A 150 -10.84 -52.90 -8.20
C GLU A 150 -9.81 -52.30 -7.23
N LEU A 151 -10.12 -52.25 -5.92
CA LEU A 151 -9.19 -51.81 -4.89
C LEU A 151 -8.09 -52.86 -4.63
N ASP A 152 -8.43 -54.14 -4.63
CA ASP A 152 -7.46 -55.24 -4.46
C ASP A 152 -6.61 -55.45 -5.72
N ALA A 153 -7.14 -55.19 -6.91
CA ALA A 153 -6.35 -55.14 -8.14
C ALA A 153 -5.35 -53.98 -8.12
N HIS A 154 -5.76 -52.80 -7.63
CA HIS A 154 -4.87 -51.63 -7.52
C HIS A 154 -3.75 -51.81 -6.48
N LYS A 155 -4.00 -52.53 -5.39
CA LYS A 155 -2.96 -52.83 -4.38
C LYS A 155 -1.86 -53.75 -4.89
N ASN A 156 -2.16 -54.60 -5.88
CA ASN A 156 -1.20 -55.57 -6.42
C ASN A 156 -0.50 -55.08 -7.69
N ASP A 157 -1.12 -54.17 -8.45
CA ASP A 157 -0.50 -53.46 -9.58
C ASP A 157 -1.10 -52.06 -9.71
N GLU A 158 -0.27 -51.04 -9.46
CA GLU A 158 -0.64 -49.62 -9.54
C GLU A 158 -1.09 -49.23 -10.97
N ASN A 159 -0.73 -50.02 -11.99
CA ASN A 159 -1.11 -49.84 -13.39
C ASN A 159 -2.37 -50.61 -13.83
N ALA A 160 -3.02 -51.40 -12.96
CA ALA A 160 -4.16 -52.24 -13.35
C ALA A 160 -5.34 -51.44 -13.96
N HIS A 161 -5.43 -50.13 -13.68
CA HIS A 161 -6.47 -49.23 -14.18
C HIS A 161 -6.05 -48.31 -15.33
N LYS A 162 -4.82 -48.46 -15.85
CA LYS A 162 -4.23 -47.55 -16.85
C LYS A 162 -5.02 -47.49 -18.16
N GLU A 163 -5.72 -48.56 -18.51
CA GLU A 163 -6.61 -48.62 -19.68
C GLU A 163 -7.98 -47.96 -19.43
N LEU A 164 -8.55 -48.10 -18.23
CA LEU A 164 -9.80 -47.44 -17.82
C LEU A 164 -9.64 -45.91 -17.72
N PHE A 165 -8.49 -45.44 -17.21
CA PHE A 165 -8.14 -44.02 -17.24
C PHE A 165 -7.82 -43.54 -18.66
N SER A 166 -7.25 -44.40 -19.51
CA SER A 166 -6.97 -44.06 -20.91
C SER A 166 -8.22 -43.85 -21.77
N GLN A 167 -9.38 -44.40 -21.40
CA GLN A 167 -10.65 -44.16 -22.09
C GLN A 167 -11.43 -42.95 -21.53
N LYS A 168 -11.18 -42.53 -20.28
CA LYS A 168 -11.84 -41.37 -19.64
C LYS A 168 -11.11 -40.04 -19.85
N VAL A 169 -9.85 -40.06 -20.26
CA VAL A 169 -9.15 -38.86 -20.71
C VAL A 169 -9.45 -38.70 -22.19
N ASP A 170 -10.07 -37.59 -22.57
CA ASP A 170 -10.17 -37.20 -23.97
C ASP A 170 -8.77 -36.93 -24.53
N LYS A 171 -8.17 -37.98 -25.11
CA LYS A 171 -6.83 -37.94 -25.71
C LYS A 171 -6.79 -37.18 -27.03
N THR A 172 -7.94 -36.72 -27.55
CA THR A 172 -7.92 -35.87 -28.76
C THR A 172 -7.14 -34.59 -28.51
N ASN A 173 -7.12 -34.08 -27.28
CA ASN A 173 -6.30 -32.92 -26.88
C ASN A 173 -4.83 -33.23 -26.60
N PHE A 174 -4.41 -34.51 -26.64
CA PHE A 174 -3.04 -34.96 -26.40
C PHE A 174 -2.44 -35.67 -27.62
N THR A 175 -2.85 -35.28 -28.83
CA THR A 175 -2.12 -35.63 -30.07
C THR A 175 -0.84 -34.81 -30.17
N GLY A 176 0.17 -35.28 -30.92
CA GLY A 176 1.43 -34.54 -31.11
C GLY A 176 1.22 -33.11 -31.64
N GLU A 177 0.18 -32.88 -32.43
CA GLU A 177 -0.24 -31.54 -32.89
C GLU A 177 -0.86 -30.68 -31.78
N ASN A 178 -1.69 -31.25 -30.91
CA ASN A 178 -2.34 -30.51 -29.82
C ASN A 178 -1.39 -30.23 -28.65
N ILE A 179 -0.47 -31.16 -28.37
CA ILE A 179 0.65 -30.92 -27.44
C ILE A 179 1.59 -29.86 -28.03
N GLY A 180 1.87 -29.92 -29.33
CA GLY A 180 2.64 -28.90 -30.06
C GLY A 180 2.02 -27.51 -29.93
N THR A 181 0.73 -27.37 -30.20
CA THR A 181 0.02 -26.07 -30.07
C THR A 181 -0.14 -25.62 -28.61
N MET A 182 -0.26 -26.52 -27.64
CA MET A 182 -0.26 -26.17 -26.22
C MET A 182 1.13 -25.71 -25.74
N LEU A 183 2.20 -26.33 -26.24
CA LEU A 183 3.59 -25.96 -25.97
C LEU A 183 3.95 -24.63 -26.66
N GLU A 184 3.51 -24.40 -27.91
CA GLU A 184 3.64 -23.12 -28.61
C GLU A 184 2.88 -21.99 -27.88
N LYS A 185 1.69 -22.26 -27.34
CA LYS A 185 0.92 -21.29 -26.52
C LYS A 185 1.64 -20.88 -25.23
N VAL A 186 2.52 -21.72 -24.70
CA VAL A 186 3.41 -21.36 -23.57
C VAL A 186 4.80 -20.91 -24.02
N GLY A 187 5.00 -20.69 -25.33
CA GLY A 187 6.22 -20.14 -25.91
C GLY A 187 7.35 -21.15 -26.17
N TRP A 188 7.08 -22.45 -26.00
CA TRP A 188 8.09 -23.50 -26.21
C TRP A 188 8.25 -23.82 -27.70
N GLN A 189 9.50 -23.92 -28.16
CA GLN A 189 9.85 -24.34 -29.51
C GLN A 189 10.53 -25.72 -29.50
N SER A 190 10.25 -26.56 -30.49
CA SER A 190 10.85 -27.88 -30.59
C SER A 190 12.38 -27.81 -30.61
N GLY A 191 13.03 -28.43 -29.62
CA GLY A 191 14.48 -28.41 -29.42
C GLY A 191 14.99 -27.41 -28.36
N SER A 192 14.12 -26.58 -27.78
CA SER A 192 14.47 -25.72 -26.64
C SER A 192 14.44 -26.47 -25.31
N ASP A 193 15.40 -26.15 -24.43
CA ASP A 193 15.52 -26.74 -23.09
C ASP A 193 14.33 -26.34 -22.22
N MET A 194 13.67 -27.33 -21.63
CA MET A 194 12.44 -27.16 -20.86
C MET A 194 12.68 -26.48 -19.50
N THR A 195 13.96 -26.39 -19.09
CA THR A 195 14.39 -25.67 -17.89
C THR A 195 14.19 -24.15 -18.03
N GLU A 196 14.40 -23.57 -19.22
CA GLU A 196 14.20 -22.13 -19.49
C GLU A 196 12.72 -21.70 -19.38
N VAL A 197 11.79 -22.58 -19.75
CA VAL A 197 10.35 -22.27 -19.75
C VAL A 197 9.74 -22.29 -18.33
N LEU A 198 10.34 -23.03 -17.39
CA LEU A 198 9.89 -23.07 -16.00
C LEU A 198 10.41 -21.88 -15.17
N ASP A 199 11.62 -21.38 -15.45
CA ASP A 199 12.17 -20.21 -14.75
C ASP A 199 11.38 -18.92 -15.07
N THR A 200 10.87 -18.76 -16.29
CA THR A 200 10.16 -17.53 -16.70
C THR A 200 8.90 -17.19 -15.91
N LYS A 201 8.28 -18.12 -15.17
CA LYS A 201 7.08 -17.84 -14.36
C LYS A 201 7.34 -17.55 -12.88
N ALA A 202 8.51 -17.91 -12.34
CA ALA A 202 8.84 -17.68 -10.93
C ALA A 202 10.04 -16.74 -10.73
N ASN A 203 10.88 -16.55 -11.75
CA ASN A 203 11.97 -15.61 -11.76
C ASN A 203 12.15 -15.11 -13.20
N LYS A 204 11.59 -13.95 -13.53
CA LYS A 204 12.01 -13.24 -14.75
C LYS A 204 13.49 -12.96 -14.56
N ASP A 205 14.31 -13.81 -15.15
CA ASP A 205 15.74 -13.60 -15.25
C ASP A 205 15.93 -12.19 -15.80
N LEU A 206 16.56 -11.30 -15.03
CA LEU A 206 16.78 -9.90 -15.43
C LEU A 206 17.56 -9.80 -16.75
N SER A 207 18.20 -10.92 -17.16
CA SER A 207 18.88 -11.13 -18.43
C SER A 207 17.97 -10.99 -19.67
N ASN A 208 16.67 -11.25 -19.54
CA ASN A 208 15.70 -11.26 -20.65
C ASN A 208 14.63 -10.17 -20.56
N VAL A 209 14.81 -9.18 -19.67
CA VAL A 209 14.00 -7.96 -19.69
C VAL A 209 14.38 -7.15 -20.92
N THR A 210 13.55 -7.18 -21.96
CA THR A 210 13.78 -6.36 -23.14
C THR A 210 13.54 -4.88 -22.80
N LYS A 211 14.17 -3.96 -23.55
CA LYS A 211 13.85 -2.53 -23.44
C LYS A 211 12.32 -2.30 -23.57
N SER A 212 11.66 -3.05 -24.45
CA SER A 212 10.21 -3.00 -24.64
C SER A 212 9.40 -3.50 -23.45
N ASP A 213 9.90 -4.46 -22.65
CA ASP A 213 9.26 -4.90 -21.41
C ASP A 213 9.32 -3.80 -20.33
N PHE A 214 10.42 -3.05 -20.28
CA PHE A 214 10.60 -1.92 -19.37
C PHE A 214 9.74 -0.72 -19.82
N ASP A 215 9.78 -0.41 -21.12
CA ASP A 215 9.04 0.70 -21.72
C ASP A 215 7.50 0.48 -21.61
N ASN A 216 7.01 -0.75 -21.80
CA ASN A 216 5.56 -1.01 -21.82
C ASN A 216 4.92 -1.33 -20.46
N LYS A 217 5.70 -1.67 -19.42
CA LYS A 217 5.19 -1.98 -18.06
C LYS A 217 5.66 -1.03 -16.97
N LEU A 218 6.77 -0.32 -17.17
CA LEU A 218 7.37 0.55 -16.15
C LEU A 218 7.48 2.01 -16.59
N MET A 219 7.57 2.27 -17.92
CA MET A 219 7.75 3.61 -18.48
C MET A 219 6.65 4.10 -19.42
N ILE A 220 5.53 4.53 -18.86
CA ILE A 220 4.58 5.39 -19.57
C ILE A 220 5.14 6.81 -19.53
N ASN A 221 5.31 7.48 -20.67
CA ASN A 221 5.78 8.88 -20.76
C ASN A 221 7.15 9.14 -20.07
N ASN A 222 8.11 8.20 -20.20
CA ASN A 222 9.43 8.24 -19.53
C ASN A 222 9.37 8.30 -17.98
N ASN A 223 8.22 7.94 -17.37
CA ASN A 223 8.13 7.82 -15.93
C ASN A 223 8.71 6.46 -15.46
N ILE A 224 9.17 6.30 -14.22
CA ILE A 224 9.61 5.03 -13.65
C ILE A 224 8.79 4.78 -12.39
N ILE A 225 7.85 3.83 -12.39
CA ILE A 225 6.98 3.56 -11.21
C ILE A 225 7.16 2.14 -10.68
N LEU A 226 7.73 2.00 -9.48
CA LEU A 226 8.01 0.71 -8.83
C LEU A 226 7.26 0.59 -7.50
N GLY A 227 6.60 -0.54 -7.26
CA GLY A 227 6.00 -0.87 -5.94
C GLY A 227 4.68 -0.16 -5.61
N ASN A 228 3.99 0.40 -6.60
CA ASN A 228 2.63 0.94 -6.43
C ASN A 228 1.59 -0.11 -6.85
N ASP A 229 0.64 -0.43 -5.97
CA ASP A 229 -0.25 -1.60 -6.08
C ASP A 229 -1.31 -1.51 -7.22
N LYS A 230 -1.31 -0.46 -8.05
CA LYS A 230 -2.23 -0.30 -9.18
C LYS A 230 -1.58 0.40 -10.37
N LEU A 231 -1.39 -0.35 -11.46
CA LEU A 231 -0.93 0.10 -12.77
C LEU A 231 -2.01 0.84 -13.60
N GLU A 232 -2.99 1.48 -12.96
CA GLU A 232 -4.07 2.23 -13.64
C GLU A 232 -3.89 3.75 -13.59
N HIS A 233 -2.75 4.24 -13.12
CA HIS A 233 -2.51 5.67 -13.00
C HIS A 233 -2.06 6.27 -14.34
N ILE A 234 -2.95 7.06 -14.95
CA ILE A 234 -2.64 7.91 -16.11
C ILE A 234 -1.75 9.06 -15.61
N ILE A 235 -0.44 8.83 -15.52
CA ILE A 235 0.52 9.93 -15.35
C ILE A 235 0.57 10.67 -16.69
N THR A 236 -0.15 11.78 -16.79
CA THR A 236 -0.15 12.63 -17.99
C THR A 236 1.13 13.48 -18.11
N GLY A 237 1.95 13.57 -17.06
CA GLY A 237 3.25 14.22 -17.09
C GLY A 237 4.41 13.27 -17.44
N GLU A 238 5.59 13.84 -17.67
CA GLU A 238 6.76 13.13 -18.20
C GLU A 238 7.93 13.09 -17.18
N ASN A 239 8.83 12.12 -17.34
CA ASN A 239 10.12 12.04 -16.62
C ASN A 239 10.06 11.97 -15.08
N ASN A 240 9.00 11.39 -14.51
CA ASN A 240 8.86 11.22 -13.06
C ASN A 240 9.43 9.88 -12.58
N ILE A 241 10.07 9.83 -11.42
CA ILE A 241 10.51 8.61 -10.76
C ILE A 241 9.66 8.41 -9.50
N GLY A 242 8.91 7.31 -9.40
CA GLY A 242 8.11 6.92 -8.25
C GLY A 242 8.52 5.53 -7.75
N ILE A 243 9.06 5.42 -6.53
CA ILE A 243 9.45 4.14 -5.94
C ILE A 243 8.80 4.00 -4.56
N GLY A 244 7.94 3.02 -4.38
CA GLY A 244 7.24 2.72 -3.14
C GLY A 244 5.73 2.88 -3.26
N LYS A 245 5.03 2.66 -2.15
CA LYS A 245 3.56 2.57 -2.14
C LYS A 245 2.91 3.95 -2.06
N ASN A 246 1.87 4.17 -2.87
CA ASN A 246 1.10 5.42 -2.94
C ASN A 246 1.92 6.67 -3.28
N VAL A 247 3.03 6.52 -4.02
CA VAL A 247 3.78 7.65 -4.58
C VAL A 247 3.08 8.18 -5.83
N LEU A 248 3.13 9.50 -6.06
CA LEU A 248 2.66 10.16 -7.30
C LEU A 248 1.18 9.86 -7.68
N LYS A 249 0.33 9.58 -6.69
CA LYS A 249 -1.02 9.01 -6.89
C LYS A 249 -1.99 9.92 -7.68
N ASN A 250 -1.89 11.23 -7.50
CA ASN A 250 -2.84 12.21 -8.06
C ASN A 250 -2.26 13.10 -9.18
N ILE A 251 -1.12 12.72 -9.79
CA ILE A 251 -0.44 13.57 -10.77
C ILE A 251 -1.26 13.78 -12.04
N ASN A 252 -1.44 15.06 -12.39
CA ASN A 252 -2.07 15.57 -13.59
C ASN A 252 -1.19 16.68 -14.21
N TYR A 253 -0.44 16.34 -15.27
CA TYR A 253 0.51 17.21 -15.98
C TYR A 253 1.81 17.59 -15.23
N ALA A 254 2.09 16.99 -14.07
CA ALA A 254 3.35 17.24 -13.37
C ALA A 254 4.51 16.42 -13.95
N SER A 255 5.64 17.07 -14.22
CA SER A 255 6.83 16.46 -14.83
C SER A 255 8.07 16.60 -13.96
N ASP A 256 9.07 15.77 -14.23
CA ASP A 256 10.43 15.84 -13.66
C ASP A 256 10.47 15.70 -12.12
N ASN A 257 9.55 14.93 -11.52
CA ASN A 257 9.54 14.69 -10.07
C ASN A 257 10.26 13.40 -9.68
N ILE A 258 10.88 13.37 -8.50
CA ILE A 258 11.39 12.16 -7.85
C ILE A 258 10.60 11.94 -6.56
N ALA A 259 9.93 10.81 -6.41
CA ALA A 259 9.22 10.38 -5.22
C ALA A 259 9.68 8.98 -4.81
N ILE A 260 10.32 8.85 -3.66
CA ILE A 260 10.82 7.58 -3.14
C ILE A 260 10.37 7.40 -1.69
N GLY A 261 9.63 6.33 -1.40
CA GLY A 261 9.17 5.96 -0.07
C GLY A 261 7.65 5.73 0.00
N TYR A 262 7.04 6.03 1.14
CA TYR A 262 5.61 5.78 1.37
C TYR A 262 4.84 7.10 1.42
N PHE A 263 3.80 7.24 0.58
CA PHE A 263 3.00 8.48 0.45
C PHE A 263 3.80 9.74 0.05
N SER A 264 4.95 9.59 -0.61
CA SER A 264 5.72 10.71 -1.14
C SER A 264 5.02 11.31 -2.37
N LEU A 265 4.78 12.63 -2.37
CA LEU A 265 4.02 13.33 -3.43
C LEU A 265 2.65 12.69 -3.75
N GLU A 266 1.93 12.21 -2.72
CA GLU A 266 0.63 11.54 -2.92
C GLU A 266 -0.40 12.47 -3.59
N GLN A 267 -0.53 13.71 -3.11
CA GLN A 267 -1.56 14.66 -3.56
C GLN A 267 -1.06 15.64 -4.64
N ASN A 268 0.14 15.45 -5.18
CA ASN A 268 0.69 16.30 -6.23
C ASN A 268 -0.18 16.28 -7.47
N ILE A 269 -0.74 17.44 -7.84
CA ILE A 269 -1.59 17.60 -9.02
C ILE A 269 -0.69 18.04 -10.18
N SER A 270 -0.17 19.27 -10.17
CA SER A 270 0.63 19.82 -11.28
C SER A 270 2.02 20.32 -10.89
N GLY A 271 2.46 20.05 -9.66
CA GLY A 271 3.77 20.46 -9.17
C GLY A 271 4.93 19.71 -9.83
N SER A 272 5.71 20.37 -10.67
CA SER A 272 6.87 19.82 -11.37
C SER A 272 8.22 20.10 -10.68
N ARG A 273 9.24 19.29 -11.00
CA ARG A 273 10.64 19.44 -10.54
C ARG A 273 10.83 19.29 -9.02
N ASN A 274 10.03 18.45 -8.36
CA ASN A 274 10.15 18.19 -6.93
C ASN A 274 10.98 16.92 -6.66
N ILE A 275 11.77 16.93 -5.59
CA ILE A 275 12.47 15.75 -5.06
C ILE A 275 11.87 15.44 -3.69
N ALA A 276 11.29 14.26 -3.51
CA ALA A 276 10.58 13.81 -2.32
C ALA A 276 11.08 12.41 -1.94
N ILE A 277 11.94 12.32 -0.93
CA ILE A 277 12.54 11.04 -0.49
C ILE A 277 12.26 10.83 0.99
N GLY A 278 11.40 9.86 1.32
CA GLY A 278 11.01 9.55 2.70
C GLY A 278 9.57 9.08 2.84
N HIS A 279 9.04 9.15 4.07
CA HIS A 279 7.66 8.82 4.38
C HIS A 279 6.84 10.10 4.55
N ASN A 280 5.67 10.21 3.92
CA ASN A 280 4.79 11.40 3.94
C ASN A 280 5.49 12.73 3.55
N THR A 281 6.58 12.69 2.80
CA THR A 281 7.28 13.90 2.35
C THR A 281 6.55 14.53 1.15
N LEU A 282 6.36 15.86 1.18
CA LEU A 282 5.56 16.60 0.18
C LEU A 282 4.17 16.00 -0.08
N LYS A 283 3.58 15.36 0.94
CA LYS A 283 2.33 14.59 0.79
C LYS A 283 1.17 15.42 0.25
N CYS A 284 1.00 16.65 0.77
CA CYS A 284 -0.09 17.55 0.41
C CYS A 284 0.26 18.57 -0.69
N ASN A 285 1.43 18.45 -1.34
CA ASN A 285 1.82 19.38 -2.40
C ASN A 285 0.77 19.29 -3.51
N GLU A 286 0.13 20.38 -3.91
CA GLU A 286 -0.87 20.37 -4.98
C GLU A 286 -0.27 20.92 -6.28
N VAL A 287 0.38 22.08 -6.20
CA VAL A 287 0.97 22.78 -7.36
C VAL A 287 2.41 23.27 -7.14
N GLY A 288 2.94 23.16 -5.92
CA GLY A 288 4.29 23.63 -5.58
C GLY A 288 5.39 23.03 -6.48
N LEU A 289 6.32 23.88 -6.92
CA LEU A 289 7.37 23.60 -7.89
C LEU A 289 8.76 23.67 -7.27
N GLY A 290 9.67 22.81 -7.72
CA GLY A 290 11.10 22.95 -7.42
C GLY A 290 11.47 22.68 -5.96
N ASN A 291 10.67 21.94 -5.21
CA ASN A 291 10.94 21.64 -3.81
C ASN A 291 11.85 20.42 -3.66
N ILE A 292 12.81 20.49 -2.74
CA ILE A 292 13.63 19.35 -2.31
C ILE A 292 13.21 18.98 -0.89
N SER A 293 12.75 17.76 -0.68
CA SER A 293 12.27 17.28 0.62
C SER A 293 12.76 15.87 0.90
N ILE A 294 13.65 15.74 1.88
CA ILE A 294 14.32 14.47 2.23
C ILE A 294 14.18 14.24 3.74
N GLY A 295 13.40 13.23 4.13
CA GLY A 295 13.11 12.92 5.53
C GLY A 295 11.70 12.38 5.77
N ASP A 296 11.44 11.89 6.97
CA ASP A 296 10.08 11.58 7.41
C ASP A 296 9.28 12.87 7.63
N SER A 297 8.13 12.98 6.98
CA SER A 297 7.16 14.08 7.12
C SER A 297 7.76 15.49 6.86
N SER A 298 8.83 15.59 6.08
CA SER A 298 9.40 16.88 5.67
C SER A 298 8.53 17.53 4.57
N LEU A 299 8.27 18.83 4.68
CA LEU A 299 7.34 19.57 3.80
C LEU A 299 5.95 18.90 3.65
N ALA A 300 5.51 18.12 4.65
CA ALA A 300 4.32 17.28 4.52
C ALA A 300 3.03 18.06 4.23
N LYS A 301 2.93 19.31 4.70
CA LYS A 301 1.77 20.20 4.55
C LYS A 301 1.89 21.24 3.44
N ASN A 302 2.97 21.21 2.65
CA ASN A 302 3.14 22.19 1.56
C ASN A 302 2.00 22.02 0.56
N THR A 303 1.33 23.08 0.14
CA THR A 303 0.28 23.06 -0.90
C THR A 303 0.79 23.73 -2.17
N ASP A 304 1.25 24.98 -2.03
CA ASP A 304 1.61 25.88 -3.13
C ASP A 304 3.04 26.42 -3.03
N GLY A 305 3.72 26.18 -1.90
CA GLY A 305 5.07 26.68 -1.66
C GLY A 305 6.07 26.16 -2.71
N ASN A 306 6.90 27.07 -3.22
CA ASN A 306 7.87 26.80 -4.29
C ASN A 306 9.30 26.95 -3.79
N SER A 307 10.22 26.22 -4.43
CA SER A 307 11.68 26.36 -4.26
C SER A 307 12.16 26.20 -2.82
N ASN A 308 11.49 25.35 -2.03
CA ASN A 308 11.90 25.05 -0.66
C ASN A 308 12.87 23.86 -0.61
N VAL A 309 13.81 23.90 0.31
CA VAL A 309 14.72 22.80 0.63
C VAL A 309 14.48 22.36 2.07
N ALA A 310 13.98 21.16 2.29
CA ALA A 310 13.76 20.56 3.60
C ALA A 310 14.53 19.24 3.70
N ILE A 311 15.55 19.17 4.55
CA ILE A 311 16.37 17.97 4.74
C ILE A 311 16.41 17.64 6.24
N GLY A 312 15.82 16.51 6.61
CA GLY A 312 15.66 16.07 8.00
C GLY A 312 14.22 15.73 8.33
N ALA A 313 14.01 14.83 9.29
CA ALA A 313 12.67 14.49 9.74
C ALA A 313 11.94 15.74 10.28
N SER A 314 10.71 15.95 9.82
CA SER A 314 9.85 17.09 10.15
C SER A 314 10.43 18.47 9.81
N ALA A 315 11.41 18.58 8.92
CA ALA A 315 11.88 19.87 8.41
C ALA A 315 10.77 20.54 7.57
N LEU A 316 10.45 21.81 7.85
CA LEU A 316 9.33 22.56 7.23
C LEU A 316 7.98 21.79 7.23
N ALA A 317 7.74 20.93 8.21
CA ALA A 317 6.59 20.02 8.21
C ALA A 317 5.24 20.71 8.05
N TYR A 318 5.09 21.92 8.61
CA TYR A 318 3.85 22.70 8.60
C TYR A 318 3.81 23.81 7.54
N ASN A 319 4.82 23.94 6.68
CA ASN A 319 4.81 24.94 5.61
C ASN A 319 3.65 24.65 4.65
N THR A 320 2.84 25.65 4.32
CA THR A 320 1.71 25.54 3.38
C THR A 320 2.01 26.29 2.09
N THR A 321 2.26 27.60 2.18
CA THR A 321 2.48 28.49 1.01
C THR A 321 3.83 29.20 1.00
N GLY A 322 4.62 29.08 2.08
CA GLY A 322 5.94 29.70 2.16
C GLY A 322 6.88 29.23 1.06
N THR A 323 7.71 30.13 0.54
CA THR A 323 8.58 29.91 -0.62
C THR A 323 10.04 30.23 -0.32
N ASN A 324 10.96 29.62 -1.07
CA ASN A 324 12.40 29.90 -0.99
C ASN A 324 13.00 29.67 0.42
N ASN A 325 12.46 28.73 1.18
CA ASN A 325 12.96 28.40 2.51
C ASN A 325 14.01 27.29 2.44
N VAL A 326 15.04 27.37 3.27
CA VAL A 326 16.03 26.31 3.46
C VAL A 326 15.99 25.84 4.90
N ALA A 327 15.58 24.60 5.13
CA ALA A 327 15.53 23.94 6.42
C ALA A 327 16.37 22.67 6.40
N ILE A 328 17.48 22.65 7.14
CA ILE A 328 18.40 21.51 7.20
C ILE A 328 18.59 21.11 8.67
N GLY A 329 18.05 19.96 9.05
CA GLY A 329 18.08 19.42 10.41
C GLY A 329 16.73 18.86 10.84
N HIS A 330 16.72 17.96 11.82
CA HIS A 330 15.49 17.46 12.44
C HIS A 330 14.66 18.61 12.99
N GLY A 331 13.41 18.75 12.54
CA GLY A 331 12.49 19.81 12.97
C GLY A 331 12.90 21.23 12.59
N ALA A 332 13.89 21.41 11.71
CA ALA A 332 14.31 22.74 11.25
C ALA A 332 13.14 23.45 10.55
N LEU A 333 12.86 24.69 10.96
CA LEU A 333 11.70 25.49 10.55
C LEU A 333 10.37 24.75 10.66
N GLY A 334 10.27 23.75 11.55
CA GLY A 334 9.13 22.83 11.59
C GLY A 334 7.80 23.54 11.76
N ALA A 335 7.74 24.62 12.54
CA ALA A 335 6.53 25.40 12.83
C ALA A 335 6.24 26.53 11.84
N VAL A 336 7.05 26.71 10.78
CA VAL A 336 6.79 27.75 9.77
C VAL A 336 5.61 27.32 8.89
N GLU A 337 4.61 28.18 8.76
CA GLU A 337 3.43 27.94 7.91
C GLU A 337 3.53 28.69 6.58
N THR A 338 3.77 30.01 6.61
CA THR A 338 3.69 30.87 5.42
C THR A 338 4.93 31.74 5.19
N HIS A 339 5.91 31.70 6.09
CA HIS A 339 7.11 32.54 5.95
C HIS A 339 7.89 32.15 4.71
N SER A 340 8.51 33.14 4.07
CA SER A 340 9.30 32.95 2.86
C SER A 340 10.71 33.51 3.03
N ASN A 341 11.63 33.00 2.22
CA ASN A 341 13.04 33.42 2.23
C ASN A 341 13.72 33.24 3.60
N CYS A 342 13.43 32.13 4.27
CA CYS A 342 13.99 31.80 5.57
C CYS A 342 15.10 30.74 5.46
N VAL A 343 16.12 30.83 6.31
CA VAL A 343 17.20 29.83 6.37
C VAL A 343 17.33 29.31 7.81
N GLY A 344 16.95 28.06 8.06
CA GLY A 344 17.12 27.36 9.32
C GLY A 344 18.06 26.18 9.16
N ILE A 345 19.26 26.27 9.73
CA ILE A 345 20.23 25.16 9.68
C ILE A 345 20.55 24.72 11.10
N GLY A 346 20.32 23.45 11.41
CA GLY A 346 20.47 22.86 12.74
C GLY A 346 19.17 22.27 13.25
N ALA A 347 19.26 21.30 14.16
CA ALA A 347 18.08 20.66 14.75
C ALA A 347 17.23 21.70 15.49
N ASN A 348 15.94 21.75 15.15
CA ASN A 348 14.95 22.69 15.69
C ASN A 348 15.35 24.17 15.54
N ALA A 349 16.13 24.52 14.51
CA ALA A 349 16.28 25.93 14.12
C ALA A 349 14.90 26.49 13.78
N SER A 350 14.57 27.68 14.27
CA SER A 350 13.29 28.35 14.10
C SER A 350 13.51 29.82 13.78
N VAL A 351 12.69 30.32 12.87
CA VAL A 351 12.55 31.75 12.60
C VAL A 351 11.18 32.21 13.06
N THR A 352 11.02 33.51 13.20
CA THR A 352 9.75 34.12 13.61
C THR A 352 9.06 34.88 12.50
N GLY A 353 9.70 35.05 11.35
CA GLY A 353 9.14 35.75 10.20
C GLY A 353 9.89 35.43 8.91
N SER A 354 9.39 36.00 7.81
CA SER A 354 10.06 35.95 6.50
C SER A 354 11.40 36.68 6.52
N ASN A 355 12.29 36.33 5.59
CA ASN A 355 13.61 36.98 5.42
C ASN A 355 14.55 36.84 6.62
N GLN A 356 14.43 35.74 7.37
CA GLN A 356 15.24 35.49 8.57
C GLN A 356 16.12 34.27 8.42
N MET A 357 17.29 34.32 9.04
CA MET A 357 18.23 33.20 9.10
C MET A 357 18.57 32.86 10.55
N GLN A 358 18.50 31.57 10.88
CA GLN A 358 19.02 31.04 12.13
C GLN A 358 19.99 29.87 11.85
N LEU A 359 21.19 29.98 12.43
CA LEU A 359 22.19 28.92 12.47
C LEU A 359 22.21 28.31 13.87
N GLY A 360 21.62 27.13 14.00
CA GLY A 360 21.53 26.36 15.23
C GLY A 360 20.32 26.70 16.08
N ASN A 361 20.43 26.40 17.37
CA ASN A 361 19.47 26.76 18.40
C ASN A 361 20.24 27.26 19.64
N THR A 362 19.57 27.45 20.77
CA THR A 362 20.19 27.98 22.00
C THR A 362 21.29 27.12 22.62
N LEU A 363 21.46 25.88 22.16
CA LEU A 363 22.53 24.98 22.60
C LEU A 363 23.80 25.10 21.74
N ILE A 364 23.75 25.79 20.60
CA ILE A 364 24.87 25.90 19.67
C ILE A 364 25.78 27.05 20.07
N THR A 365 27.10 26.81 19.98
CA THR A 365 28.13 27.85 20.08
C THR A 365 28.83 27.97 18.73
N VAL A 366 28.93 29.19 18.21
CA VAL A 366 29.72 29.45 17.00
C VAL A 366 31.20 29.38 17.38
N TYR A 367 31.88 28.33 16.92
CA TYR A 367 33.29 28.08 17.21
C TYR A 367 34.14 28.37 15.98
N THR A 368 34.81 29.53 15.97
CA THR A 368 35.71 29.94 14.89
C THR A 368 37.08 30.33 15.45
N GLN A 369 38.15 30.04 14.71
CA GLN A 369 39.51 30.46 15.08
C GLN A 369 39.74 31.96 14.82
N ASN A 370 39.07 32.50 13.79
CA ASN A 370 39.15 33.90 13.41
C ASN A 370 37.78 34.59 13.60
N ALA A 371 37.80 35.91 13.69
CA ALA A 371 36.59 36.72 13.79
C ALA A 371 35.70 36.59 12.54
N ILE A 372 34.39 36.67 12.75
CA ILE A 372 33.41 36.73 11.66
C ILE A 372 33.47 38.14 11.06
N GLN A 373 33.67 38.23 9.75
CA GLN A 373 33.79 39.51 9.04
C GLN A 373 32.44 39.94 8.48
N THR A 374 32.12 41.23 8.64
CA THR A 374 31.01 41.91 7.95
C THR A 374 31.57 42.75 6.80
N ARG A 375 30.94 42.68 5.62
CA ARG A 375 31.36 43.49 4.47
C ARG A 375 31.06 44.97 4.76
N SER A 376 32.04 45.84 4.55
CA SER A 376 31.92 47.28 4.76
C SER A 376 32.78 48.05 3.75
N ASP A 377 32.62 47.74 2.46
CA ASP A 377 33.33 48.44 1.36
C ASP A 377 32.75 49.84 1.15
N TYR A 378 33.60 50.82 0.80
CA TYR A 378 33.16 52.19 0.50
C TYR A 378 32.19 52.22 -0.68
N ARG A 379 32.39 51.35 -1.68
CA ARG A 379 31.56 51.30 -2.89
C ARG A 379 30.13 50.82 -2.63
N ASP A 380 29.92 50.13 -1.52
CA ASP A 380 28.62 49.62 -1.09
C ASP A 380 27.89 50.60 -0.15
N LYS A 381 28.38 51.85 -0.03
CA LYS A 381 27.85 52.88 0.87
C LYS A 381 27.57 54.19 0.15
N LEU A 382 26.52 54.89 0.58
CA LEU A 382 26.12 56.21 0.11
C LEU A 382 25.93 57.14 1.32
N ASP A 383 26.04 58.46 1.12
CA ASP A 383 25.77 59.49 2.14
C ASP A 383 26.57 59.33 3.44
N ILE A 384 27.88 59.05 3.30
CA ILE A 384 28.78 58.83 4.43
C ILE A 384 28.99 60.14 5.21
N GLN A 385 28.56 60.15 6.47
CA GLN A 385 28.66 61.27 7.40
C GLN A 385 29.14 60.83 8.79
N ASN A 386 29.61 61.78 9.60
CA ASN A 386 30.01 61.50 10.98
C ASN A 386 28.79 61.10 11.82
N THR A 387 28.93 60.05 12.64
CA THR A 387 27.86 59.66 13.58
C THR A 387 27.63 60.75 14.63
N THR A 388 26.35 61.01 14.92
CA THR A 388 25.91 61.89 16.00
C THR A 388 25.71 61.13 17.31
N LEU A 389 25.69 59.79 17.27
CA LEU A 389 25.59 58.94 18.45
C LEU A 389 26.97 58.85 19.12
N GLY A 390 27.04 59.29 20.37
CA GLY A 390 28.27 59.35 21.17
C GLY A 390 27.99 59.19 22.66
N LEU A 391 28.67 59.98 23.49
CA LEU A 391 28.68 59.85 24.94
C LEU A 391 27.28 60.00 25.56
N GLU A 392 26.46 60.91 25.06
CA GLU A 392 25.09 61.11 25.56
C GLU A 392 24.20 59.87 25.33
N PHE A 393 24.32 59.22 24.16
CA PHE A 393 23.61 57.97 23.87
C PHE A 393 24.11 56.84 24.78
N ILE A 394 25.43 56.64 24.85
CA ILE A 394 26.04 55.56 25.61
C ILE A 394 25.73 55.66 27.11
N LYS A 395 25.69 56.87 27.68
CA LYS A 395 25.36 57.11 29.09
C LYS A 395 23.93 56.71 29.47
N LYS A 396 22.99 56.71 28.52
CA LYS A 396 21.59 56.33 28.74
C LYS A 396 21.35 54.82 28.67
N LEU A 397 22.26 54.06 28.04
CA LEU A 397 22.15 52.61 27.95
C LEU A 397 22.39 51.95 29.32
N ILE A 398 21.63 50.87 29.60
CA ILE A 398 21.71 50.16 30.88
C ILE A 398 22.29 48.75 30.66
N PRO A 399 23.57 48.50 31.01
CA PRO A 399 24.13 47.17 30.98
C PRO A 399 23.45 46.26 32.00
N ARG A 400 23.06 45.06 31.55
CA ARG A 400 22.41 44.02 32.36
C ARG A 400 23.25 42.76 32.41
N GLN A 401 23.03 41.98 33.46
CA GLN A 401 23.41 40.58 33.54
C GLN A 401 22.15 39.71 33.57
N TYR A 402 22.12 38.64 32.78
CA TYR A 402 20.95 37.79 32.66
C TYR A 402 21.33 36.35 32.30
N ARG A 403 20.42 35.40 32.56
CA ARG A 403 20.56 34.01 32.11
C ARG A 403 19.68 33.81 30.88
N MET A 404 20.18 33.13 29.86
CA MET A 404 19.38 32.82 28.68
C MET A 404 18.26 31.86 29.04
N ASN A 405 17.05 32.19 28.62
CA ASN A 405 15.87 31.39 28.88
C ASN A 405 14.93 31.50 27.67
N SER A 406 15.31 30.77 26.63
CA SER A 406 14.67 30.87 25.32
C SER A 406 13.24 30.33 25.38
N ARG A 407 12.31 31.12 24.85
CA ARG A 407 10.89 30.76 24.72
C ARG A 407 10.74 29.48 23.90
N GLU A 408 11.61 29.33 22.90
CA GLU A 408 11.65 28.20 21.99
C GLU A 408 11.95 26.86 22.68
N ALA A 409 12.57 26.88 23.86
CA ALA A 409 12.85 25.67 24.63
C ALA A 409 11.61 25.09 25.36
N TYR A 410 10.49 25.81 25.36
CA TYR A 410 9.24 25.41 26.03
C TYR A 410 8.21 24.79 25.08
N PHE A 411 8.50 24.74 23.78
CA PHE A 411 7.61 24.13 22.80
C PHE A 411 7.94 22.64 22.61
N GLU A 412 6.91 21.81 22.49
CA GLU A 412 7.08 20.41 22.10
C GLU A 412 7.48 20.30 20.62
N ILE A 413 8.46 19.45 20.35
CA ILE A 413 8.95 19.24 18.98
C ILE A 413 7.84 18.55 18.16
N GLY A 414 7.50 19.14 17.02
CA GLY A 414 6.48 18.60 16.11
C GLY A 414 5.05 19.10 16.40
N GLN A 415 4.87 20.01 17.35
CA GLN A 415 3.60 20.73 17.57
C GLN A 415 3.69 22.15 17.00
N LYS A 416 2.54 22.76 16.69
CA LYS A 416 2.45 24.19 16.36
C LYS A 416 2.94 25.01 17.56
N ARG A 417 3.60 26.15 17.30
CA ARG A 417 3.98 27.09 18.36
C ARG A 417 2.75 27.49 19.18
N ASP A 418 2.79 27.21 20.48
CA ASP A 418 1.79 27.64 21.43
C ASP A 418 2.21 28.96 22.08
N PHE A 419 1.67 30.07 21.59
CA PHE A 419 1.94 31.42 22.12
C PHE A 419 1.49 31.61 23.58
N SER A 420 0.71 30.69 24.14
CA SER A 420 0.24 30.74 25.53
C SER A 420 1.17 30.03 26.52
N ALA A 421 2.18 29.30 26.04
CA ALA A 421 3.14 28.59 26.88
C ALA A 421 3.87 29.58 27.82
N GLN A 422 3.61 29.46 29.12
CA GLN A 422 4.27 30.31 30.11
C GLN A 422 5.74 29.93 30.25
N ASN A 423 6.60 30.93 30.09
CA ASN A 423 8.01 30.80 30.42
C ASN A 423 8.19 30.85 31.95
N ASP A 424 8.21 29.68 32.59
CA ASP A 424 8.34 29.52 34.03
C ASP A 424 9.80 29.58 34.55
N GLY A 425 10.78 29.70 33.64
CA GLY A 425 12.19 29.74 33.98
C GLY A 425 12.87 28.38 34.14
N SER A 426 12.14 27.27 34.04
CA SER A 426 12.68 25.91 34.23
C SER A 426 13.72 25.51 33.18
N LYS A 427 13.70 26.11 31.99
CA LYS A 427 14.66 25.89 30.90
C LYS A 427 15.78 26.95 30.85
N ALA A 428 15.88 27.81 31.86
CA ALA A 428 16.94 28.81 31.91
C ALA A 428 18.32 28.16 32.00
N GLY A 429 19.26 28.65 31.19
CA GLY A 429 20.67 28.29 31.28
C GLY A 429 21.29 28.67 32.62
N LYS A 430 22.39 28.00 32.99
CA LYS A 430 23.08 28.25 34.26
C LYS A 430 24.02 29.45 34.22
N ARG A 431 24.55 29.79 33.05
CA ARG A 431 25.54 30.85 32.85
C ARG A 431 24.87 32.22 32.83
N PHE A 432 25.50 33.19 33.49
CA PHE A 432 25.18 34.61 33.31
C PHE A 432 25.88 35.15 32.07
N HIS A 433 25.12 35.90 31.29
CA HIS A 433 25.55 36.66 30.12
C HIS A 433 25.42 38.14 30.45
N GLN A 434 26.23 38.98 29.80
CA GLN A 434 26.19 40.43 29.91
C GLN A 434 25.71 41.02 28.58
N GLY A 435 24.90 42.07 28.66
CA GLY A 435 24.36 42.70 27.47
C GLY A 435 23.36 43.80 27.79
N PHE A 436 22.56 44.18 26.80
CA PHE A 436 21.46 45.13 26.89
C PHE A 436 20.13 44.43 26.63
N ILE A 437 19.05 44.95 27.21
CA ILE A 437 17.69 44.51 26.92
C ILE A 437 17.14 45.38 25.79
N ALA A 438 16.64 44.77 24.72
CA ALA A 438 16.22 45.49 23.52
C ALA A 438 15.11 46.53 23.79
N GLN A 439 14.18 46.20 24.70
CA GLN A 439 13.12 47.12 25.13
C GLN A 439 13.68 48.35 25.84
N GLU A 440 14.71 48.19 26.69
CA GLU A 440 15.35 49.30 27.38
C GLU A 440 16.10 50.20 26.39
N VAL A 441 16.76 49.60 25.39
CA VAL A 441 17.38 50.36 24.29
C VAL A 441 16.30 51.14 23.51
N LYS A 442 15.16 50.52 23.20
CA LYS A 442 14.05 51.18 22.50
C LYS A 442 13.55 52.42 23.24
N THR A 443 13.38 52.33 24.56
CA THR A 443 13.02 53.50 25.39
C THR A 443 14.03 54.64 25.25
N VAL A 444 15.33 54.33 25.26
CA VAL A 444 16.38 55.35 25.05
C VAL A 444 16.28 55.98 23.66
N LEU A 445 16.06 55.18 22.61
CA LEU A 445 15.88 55.68 21.25
C LEU A 445 14.68 56.63 21.15
N ASP A 446 13.56 56.26 21.76
CA ASP A 446 12.33 57.05 21.78
C ASP A 446 12.50 58.37 22.55
N GLU A 447 13.14 58.34 23.72
CA GLU A 447 13.46 59.55 24.50
C GLU A 447 14.35 60.52 23.72
N MET A 448 15.28 59.99 22.94
CA MET A 448 16.24 60.79 22.17
C MET A 448 15.69 61.19 20.80
N GLY A 449 14.57 60.60 20.35
CA GLY A 449 14.00 60.84 19.02
C GLY A 449 14.92 60.41 17.89
N ILE A 450 15.67 59.31 18.08
CA ILE A 450 16.67 58.81 17.12
C ILE A 450 16.28 57.45 16.57
N ASP A 451 16.65 57.20 15.32
CA ASP A 451 16.62 55.86 14.71
C ASP A 451 18.03 55.26 14.72
N PHE A 452 18.14 53.99 15.10
CA PHE A 452 19.42 53.30 15.24
C PHE A 452 19.30 51.88 14.71
N ALA A 453 20.02 51.60 13.62
CA ALA A 453 20.00 50.31 12.93
C ALA A 453 20.44 49.11 13.81
N GLY A 454 21.17 49.36 14.90
CA GLY A 454 21.51 48.31 15.86
C GLY A 454 20.34 47.81 16.70
N TYR A 455 19.16 48.44 16.62
CA TYR A 455 17.91 47.95 17.16
C TYR A 455 17.00 47.47 16.03
N GLN A 456 16.44 46.27 16.17
CA GLN A 456 15.48 45.73 15.22
C GLN A 456 14.22 45.25 15.93
N ASP A 457 13.07 45.75 15.46
CA ASP A 457 11.76 45.18 15.73
C ASP A 457 11.35 44.29 14.57
N HIS A 458 11.15 42.99 14.85
CA HIS A 458 10.83 42.01 13.82
C HIS A 458 9.36 42.03 13.40
N LYS A 459 8.47 42.75 14.12
CA LYS A 459 7.07 42.94 13.70
C LYS A 459 6.91 43.71 12.41
N ILE A 460 7.89 44.55 12.05
CA ILE A 460 7.80 45.44 10.89
C ILE A 460 7.81 44.66 9.56
N ASN A 461 8.27 43.39 9.56
CA ASN A 461 8.35 42.53 8.38
C ASN A 461 7.55 41.21 8.56
N ASP A 462 6.34 41.30 9.14
CA ASP A 462 5.46 40.15 9.43
C ASP A 462 6.08 39.10 10.36
N GLY A 463 7.16 39.44 11.08
CA GLY A 463 7.75 38.58 12.10
C GLY A 463 7.02 38.64 13.43
N GLU A 464 7.15 37.61 14.26
CA GLU A 464 6.59 37.63 15.61
C GLU A 464 7.25 38.68 16.51
N ASP A 465 6.68 38.87 17.70
CA ASP A 465 7.15 39.76 18.78
C ASP A 465 8.52 39.34 19.36
N VAL A 466 9.56 39.60 18.58
CA VAL A 466 10.96 39.47 18.94
C VAL A 466 11.63 40.80 18.66
N LEU A 467 12.42 41.27 19.62
CA LEU A 467 13.30 42.42 19.47
C LEU A 467 14.74 41.92 19.53
N SER A 468 15.62 42.45 18.68
CA SER A 468 17.03 42.06 18.66
C SER A 468 17.97 43.26 18.63
N LEU A 469 19.20 43.04 19.08
CA LEU A 469 20.26 44.04 19.06
C LEU A 469 21.46 43.56 18.24
N GLY A 470 21.91 44.40 17.32
CA GLY A 470 23.17 44.23 16.59
C GLY A 470 24.32 44.80 17.42
N TYR A 471 24.94 43.97 18.28
CA TYR A 471 26.02 44.44 19.18
C TYR A 471 27.20 45.09 18.45
N THR A 472 27.49 44.70 17.21
CA THR A 472 28.54 45.30 16.38
C THR A 472 28.24 46.76 16.00
N GLU A 473 26.96 47.14 15.89
CA GLU A 473 26.54 48.51 15.55
C GLU A 473 26.81 49.50 16.69
N PHE A 474 26.95 49.01 17.93
CA PHE A 474 27.30 49.86 19.08
C PHE A 474 28.78 50.29 19.08
N ILE A 475 29.64 49.63 18.30
CA ILE A 475 31.08 49.93 18.29
C ILE A 475 31.34 51.38 17.86
N ALA A 476 30.70 51.85 16.79
CA ALA A 476 30.93 53.22 16.30
C ALA A 476 30.47 54.30 17.32
N PRO A 477 29.26 54.23 17.92
CA PRO A 477 28.87 55.12 19.01
C PRO A 477 29.81 55.05 20.24
N ILE A 478 30.30 53.85 20.60
CA ILE A 478 31.26 53.70 21.70
C ILE A 478 32.59 54.39 21.39
N VAL A 479 33.13 54.21 20.18
CA VAL A 479 34.36 54.90 19.74
C VAL A 479 34.17 56.41 19.81
N LYS A 480 33.04 56.92 19.33
CA LYS A 480 32.71 58.35 19.41
C LYS A 480 32.61 58.84 20.85
N ALA A 481 31.95 58.09 21.74
CA ALA A 481 31.85 58.41 23.16
C ALA A 481 33.22 58.48 23.85
N ILE A 482 34.13 57.57 23.52
CA ILE A 482 35.51 57.57 24.05
C ILE A 482 36.26 58.81 23.56
N GLN A 483 36.12 59.17 22.28
CA GLN A 483 36.74 60.39 21.73
C GLN A 483 36.23 61.66 22.44
N GLU A 484 34.91 61.76 22.65
CA GLU A 484 34.29 62.88 23.37
C GLU A 484 34.75 62.94 24.83
N GLN A 485 34.80 61.80 25.51
CA GLN A 485 35.30 61.70 26.88
C GLN A 485 36.76 62.12 26.98
N GLN A 486 37.61 61.69 26.04
CA GLN A 486 39.03 62.07 26.01
C GLN A 486 39.20 63.58 25.82
N GLN A 487 38.41 64.21 24.93
CA GLN A 487 38.40 65.67 24.77
C GLN A 487 38.00 66.40 26.05
N MET A 488 37.01 65.87 26.79
CA MET A 488 36.61 66.43 28.08
C MET A 488 37.73 66.35 29.13
N ILE A 489 38.47 65.23 29.17
CA ILE A 489 39.60 65.04 30.08
C ILE A 489 40.71 66.06 29.76
N GLU A 490 41.10 66.20 28.49
CA GLU A 490 42.12 67.17 28.07
C GLU A 490 41.72 68.61 28.42
N MET A 491 40.45 68.97 28.26
CA MET A 491 39.95 70.28 28.67
C MET A 491 40.00 70.48 30.19
N LEU A 492 39.71 69.45 30.98
CA LEU A 492 39.79 69.50 32.43
C LEU A 492 41.24 69.65 32.90
N GLU A 493 42.18 68.90 32.31
CA GLU A 493 43.62 69.02 32.59
C GLU A 493 44.14 70.43 32.30
N GLN A 494 43.76 71.00 31.16
CA GLN A 494 44.13 72.39 30.84
C GLN A 494 43.57 73.40 31.85
N LYS A 495 42.33 73.20 32.33
CA LYS A 495 41.73 74.06 33.36
C LYS A 495 42.47 73.91 34.69
N ILE A 496 42.77 72.67 35.11
CA ILE A 496 43.53 72.39 36.33
C ILE A 496 44.91 73.05 36.28
N ASN A 497 45.64 72.91 35.17
CA ASN A 497 46.95 73.53 34.98
C ASN A 497 46.88 75.06 35.07
N LYS A 498 45.88 75.69 34.44
CA LYS A 498 45.66 77.14 34.54
C LYS A 498 45.33 77.59 35.97
N LEU A 499 44.54 76.82 36.71
CA LEU A 499 44.23 77.12 38.10
C LEU A 499 45.46 76.98 39.00
N GLN A 500 46.26 75.94 38.82
CA GLN A 500 47.53 75.75 39.54
C GLN A 500 48.51 76.90 39.27
N GLN A 501 48.63 77.35 38.02
CA GLN A 501 49.46 78.51 37.67
C GLN A 501 49.00 79.79 38.38
N LYS A 502 47.69 80.01 38.52
CA LYS A 502 47.15 81.18 39.25
C LYS A 502 47.45 81.10 40.75
N ILE A 503 47.25 79.94 41.38
CA ILE A 503 47.54 79.74 42.80
C ILE A 503 49.03 79.99 43.08
N ASN A 504 49.92 79.46 42.24
CA ASN A 504 51.36 79.67 42.37
C ASN A 504 51.82 81.11 42.12
N ALA A 505 50.96 81.98 41.57
CA ALA A 505 51.24 83.40 41.37
C ALA A 505 50.72 84.29 42.51
N GLU A 506 49.85 83.75 43.39
CA GLU A 506 49.26 84.46 44.55
C GLU A 506 49.98 84.13 45.87
N VAL A 507 50.83 83.10 45.88
CA VAL A 507 51.77 82.73 46.96
C VAL A 507 53.15 83.27 46.63
#